data_AF-A0A536KVN0-F1
#
_entry.id   AF-A0A536KVN0-F1
#
_cell.length_a   1.000
_cell.length_b   1.000
_cell.length_c   1.000
_cell.angle_alpha   90.00
_cell.angle_beta   90.00
_cell.angle_gamma   90.00
#
_symmetry.space_group_name_H-M   'P 1'
#
loop_
_entity.id
_entity.type
_entity.pdbx_description
1 polymer ?
#
loop_
_entity_poly.entity_id
_entity_poly.type
_entity_poly.pdbx_seq_one_letter_code
_entity_poly.pdbx_strand_id
1 'polypeptide(L)'
;MAEQTTTFDAQGQLATAFTTIRRVVDGRTVARLDNQRVLRFSWDGTRVVTVPILSGSDVTLLEWQTGKVIWRQAGDPAMVGRPAFAMSQPNGTAMAIGVGGADRSGALDQLWIVAADGQATQVVKGLLYAAFTGAF
;
A
#
# COMPACT_ATOMS: atom_id res chain seq x y z
N MET A 1 -12.64 -7.57 9.90
CA MET A 1 -11.65 -8.14 8.98
C MET A 1 -12.09 -7.85 7.55
N ALA A 2 -11.19 -7.41 6.68
CA ALA A 2 -11.46 -7.01 5.30
C ALA A 2 -10.43 -7.65 4.36
N GLU A 3 -10.82 -7.98 3.13
CA GLU A 3 -9.96 -8.58 2.10
C GLU A 3 -10.01 -7.79 0.77
N GLN A 4 -8.98 -7.96 -0.06
CA GLN A 4 -8.84 -7.33 -1.38
C GLN A 4 -9.01 -8.36 -2.50
N THR A 5 -9.63 -7.94 -3.61
CA THR A 5 -9.67 -8.71 -4.85
C THR A 5 -9.23 -7.84 -6.02
N THR A 6 -8.32 -8.35 -6.84
CA THR A 6 -7.90 -7.75 -8.12
C THR A 6 -8.61 -8.47 -9.26
N THR A 7 -9.17 -7.72 -10.21
CA THR A 7 -9.90 -8.29 -11.35
C THR A 7 -8.98 -8.39 -12.57
N PHE A 8 -8.88 -9.58 -13.14
CA PHE A 8 -8.16 -9.85 -14.39
C PHE A 8 -9.14 -10.15 -15.53
N ASP A 9 -8.74 -9.90 -16.77
CA ASP A 9 -9.48 -10.35 -17.95
C ASP A 9 -9.17 -11.83 -18.23
N ALA A 10 -9.84 -12.39 -19.24
CA ALA A 10 -9.65 -13.79 -19.63
C ALA A 10 -8.24 -14.08 -20.17
N GLN A 11 -7.43 -13.05 -20.42
CA GLN A 11 -6.04 -13.12 -20.89
C GLN A 11 -5.03 -12.91 -19.74
N GLY A 12 -5.51 -12.77 -18.50
CA GLY A 12 -4.67 -12.54 -17.32
C GLY A 12 -4.13 -11.11 -17.22
N GLN A 13 -4.60 -10.17 -18.04
CA GLN A 13 -4.31 -8.75 -17.89
C GLN A 13 -5.23 -8.15 -16.83
N LEU A 14 -4.81 -7.07 -16.18
CA LEU A 14 -5.68 -6.33 -15.25
C LEU A 14 -6.88 -5.76 -16.02
N ALA A 15 -8.07 -6.37 -15.87
CA ALA A 15 -9.30 -5.97 -16.57
C ALA A 15 -9.79 -4.58 -16.13
N THR A 16 -9.50 -4.21 -14.90
CA THR A 16 -9.95 -2.95 -14.31
C THR A 16 -8.94 -2.47 -13.27
N ALA A 17 -8.47 -1.23 -13.37
CA ALA A 17 -7.55 -0.65 -12.41
C ALA A 17 -8.30 -0.12 -11.18
N PHE A 18 -8.93 -0.99 -10.40
CA PHE A 18 -9.44 -0.62 -9.08
C PHE A 18 -9.32 -1.77 -8.10
N THR A 19 -9.26 -1.43 -6.82
CA THR A 19 -9.35 -2.38 -5.71
C THR A 19 -10.71 -2.23 -5.04
N THR A 20 -11.41 -3.34 -4.80
CA THR A 20 -12.58 -3.35 -3.89
C THR A 20 -12.16 -3.83 -2.51
N ILE A 21 -12.66 -3.14 -1.48
CA ILE A 21 -12.57 -3.57 -0.08
C ILE A 21 -13.91 -4.19 0.29
N ARG A 22 -13.87 -5.42 0.80
CA ARG A 22 -15.06 -6.19 1.17
C ARG A 22 -15.05 -6.52 2.65
N ARG A 23 -16.24 -6.57 3.25
CA ARG A 23 -16.42 -7.09 4.60
C ARG A 23 -16.32 -8.62 4.56
N VAL A 24 -15.44 -9.20 5.38
CA VAL A 24 -15.18 -10.66 5.33
C VAL A 24 -16.41 -11.51 5.66
N VAL A 25 -17.27 -11.06 6.59
CA VAL A 25 -18.39 -11.88 7.08
C VAL A 25 -19.46 -12.17 6.02
N ASP A 26 -19.68 -11.25 5.08
CA ASP A 26 -20.77 -11.33 4.10
C ASP A 26 -20.31 -11.03 2.65
N GLY A 27 -19.02 -10.78 2.45
CA GLY A 27 -18.44 -10.46 1.13
C GLY A 27 -18.87 -9.11 0.57
N ARG A 28 -19.64 -8.30 1.30
CA ARG A 28 -20.20 -7.05 0.78
C ARG A 28 -19.09 -6.05 0.50
N THR A 29 -19.07 -5.49 -0.70
CA THR A 29 -18.21 -4.34 -1.04
C THR A 29 -18.60 -3.15 -0.18
N VAL A 30 -17.61 -2.62 0.57
CA VAL A 30 -17.77 -1.46 1.46
C VAL A 30 -16.97 -0.25 1.00
N ALA A 31 -15.99 -0.43 0.11
CA ALA A 31 -15.30 0.66 -0.56
C ALA A 31 -14.68 0.22 -1.88
N ARG A 32 -14.36 1.21 -2.71
CA ARG A 32 -13.67 1.06 -4.00
C ARG A 32 -12.57 2.10 -4.06
N LEU A 33 -11.36 1.67 -4.44
CA LEU A 33 -10.20 2.53 -4.65
C LEU A 33 -9.82 2.46 -6.12
N ASP A 34 -10.09 3.53 -6.85
CA ASP A 34 -9.75 3.62 -8.27
C ASP A 34 -8.25 3.87 -8.47
N ASN A 35 -7.68 3.20 -9.47
CA ASN A 35 -6.27 3.19 -9.88
C ASN A 35 -5.26 2.81 -8.79
N GLN A 36 -5.72 2.25 -7.67
CA GLN A 36 -4.90 1.93 -6.52
C GLN A 36 -5.01 0.45 -6.14
N ARG A 37 -3.86 -0.14 -5.82
CA ARG A 37 -3.70 -1.46 -5.21
C ARG A 37 -3.43 -1.28 -3.71
N VAL A 38 -4.12 -2.04 -2.86
CA VAL A 38 -3.80 -2.09 -1.43
C VAL A 38 -2.57 -3.00 -1.22
N LEU A 39 -1.62 -2.55 -0.40
CA LEU A 39 -0.48 -3.34 0.05
C LEU A 39 -0.76 -3.96 1.42
N ARG A 40 -1.32 -3.18 2.35
CA ARG A 40 -1.55 -3.61 3.72
C ARG A 40 -2.60 -2.73 4.41
N PHE A 41 -3.45 -3.35 5.21
CA PHE A 41 -4.31 -2.65 6.17
C PHE A 41 -3.54 -2.32 7.45
N SER A 42 -3.89 -1.22 8.11
CA SER A 42 -3.55 -1.01 9.53
C SER A 42 -4.13 -2.14 10.38
N TRP A 43 -3.56 -2.32 11.59
CA TRP A 43 -3.99 -3.38 12.49
C TRP A 43 -5.47 -3.28 12.87
N ASP A 44 -5.96 -2.06 13.09
CA ASP A 44 -7.37 -1.74 13.35
C ASP A 44 -8.27 -1.83 12.10
N GLY A 45 -7.69 -2.03 10.91
CA GLY A 45 -8.41 -2.14 9.65
C GLY A 45 -9.04 -0.84 9.14
N THR A 46 -8.73 0.33 9.72
CA THR A 46 -9.32 1.63 9.32
C THR A 46 -8.55 2.33 8.21
N ARG A 47 -7.29 1.96 7.99
CA ARG A 47 -6.39 2.62 7.04
C ARG A 47 -5.73 1.59 6.14
N VAL A 48 -5.33 2.03 4.97
CA VAL A 48 -4.64 1.20 3.98
C VAL A 48 -3.44 1.92 3.42
N VAL A 49 -2.37 1.16 3.21
CA VAL A 49 -1.27 1.59 2.35
C VAL A 49 -1.60 1.17 0.93
N THR A 50 -1.51 2.11 -0.01
CA THR A 50 -1.79 1.89 -1.43
C THR A 50 -0.63 2.30 -2.31
N VAL A 51 -0.57 1.65 -3.48
CA VAL A 51 0.30 2.03 -4.60
C VAL A 51 -0.52 2.07 -5.89
N PRO A 52 -0.11 2.84 -6.90
CA PRO A 52 -0.79 2.84 -8.19
C PRO A 52 -0.77 1.49 -8.90
N ILE A 53 -1.83 1.19 -9.67
CA ILE A 53 -1.93 -0.05 -10.47
C ILE A 53 -1.24 0.10 -11.83
N LEU A 54 -1.50 1.20 -12.54
CA LEU A 54 -1.11 1.36 -13.95
C LEU A 54 0.05 2.35 -14.15
N SER A 55 0.04 3.48 -13.44
CA SER A 55 0.99 4.57 -13.64
C SER A 55 1.19 5.38 -12.36
N GLY A 56 2.36 5.99 -12.23
CA GLY A 56 2.78 6.66 -11.01
C GLY A 56 3.52 5.74 -10.04
N SER A 57 4.04 6.34 -8.98
CA SER A 57 5.00 5.69 -8.08
C SER A 57 4.84 6.12 -6.63
N ASP A 58 3.74 6.80 -6.33
CA ASP A 58 3.45 7.24 -4.97
C ASP A 58 3.12 6.06 -4.07
N VAL A 59 3.52 6.17 -2.82
CA VAL A 59 3.03 5.28 -1.75
C VAL A 59 2.20 6.12 -0.80
N THR A 60 0.95 5.70 -0.57
CA THR A 60 -0.02 6.51 0.16
C THR A 60 -0.57 5.74 1.35
N LEU A 61 -0.67 6.36 2.52
CA LEU A 61 -1.48 5.88 3.62
C LEU A 61 -2.77 6.71 3.65
N LEU A 62 -3.92 6.06 3.59
CA LEU A 62 -5.23 6.73 3.59
C LEU A 62 -6.23 6.03 4.50
N GLU A 63 -7.23 6.78 4.96
CA GLU A 63 -8.46 6.24 5.55
C GLU A 63 -9.41 5.83 4.41
N TRP A 64 -9.69 4.53 4.28
CA TRP A 64 -10.34 4.02 3.07
C TRP A 64 -11.84 4.30 3.01
N GLN A 65 -12.49 4.53 4.15
CA GLN A 65 -13.90 4.90 4.21
C GLN A 65 -14.15 6.30 3.65
N THR A 66 -13.22 7.23 3.87
CA THR A 66 -13.38 8.66 3.52
C THR A 66 -12.52 9.07 2.32
N GLY A 67 -11.52 8.27 1.96
CA GLY A 67 -10.50 8.62 0.97
C GLY A 67 -9.49 9.65 1.46
N LYS A 68 -9.52 10.03 2.74
CA LYS A 68 -8.60 11.01 3.31
C LYS A 68 -7.17 10.47 3.28
N VAL A 69 -6.29 11.17 2.56
CA VAL A 69 -4.84 10.90 2.59
C VAL A 69 -4.28 11.37 3.93
N ILE A 70 -3.63 10.46 4.64
CA ILE A 70 -2.98 10.69 5.93
C ILE A 70 -1.50 11.00 5.72
N TRP A 71 -0.87 10.26 4.82
CA TRP A 71 0.54 10.43 4.48
C TRP A 71 0.80 9.99 3.03
N ARG A 72 1.77 10.63 2.38
CA ARG A 72 2.18 10.32 1.00
C ARG A 72 3.69 10.44 0.87
N GLN A 73 4.33 9.36 0.42
CA GLN A 73 5.66 9.45 -0.16
C GLN A 73 5.49 9.67 -1.66
N ALA A 74 5.85 10.86 -2.12
CA ALA A 74 5.93 11.15 -3.54
C ALA A 74 7.01 10.26 -4.18
N GLY A 75 6.68 9.66 -5.31
CA GLY A 75 7.65 9.00 -6.17
C GLY A 75 7.92 9.81 -7.43
N ASP A 76 8.98 9.44 -8.15
CA ASP A 76 9.24 9.97 -9.50
C ASP A 76 8.18 9.41 -10.46
N PRO A 77 7.37 10.23 -11.17
CA PRO A 77 6.39 9.77 -12.13
C PRO A 77 6.95 8.84 -13.22
N ALA A 78 8.25 8.94 -13.55
CA ALA A 78 8.93 8.07 -14.50
C ALA A 78 9.19 6.65 -13.94
N MET A 79 9.10 6.46 -12.63
CA MET A 79 9.41 5.20 -11.94
C MET A 79 8.18 4.32 -11.71
N VAL A 80 7.55 3.86 -12.79
CA VAL A 80 6.43 2.92 -12.71
C VAL A 80 6.87 1.58 -12.11
N GLY A 81 6.09 1.07 -11.16
CA GLY A 81 6.33 -0.25 -10.56
C GLY A 81 7.46 -0.29 -9.51
N ARG A 82 7.80 0.87 -8.93
CA ARG A 82 8.72 0.98 -7.79
C ARG A 82 8.33 -0.02 -6.68
N PRO A 83 9.25 -0.86 -6.16
CA PRO A 83 8.91 -1.81 -5.12
C PRO A 83 8.47 -1.07 -3.86
N ALA A 84 7.43 -1.55 -3.20
CA ALA A 84 6.93 -0.97 -1.96
C ALA A 84 6.33 -2.07 -1.10
N PHE A 85 6.57 -1.97 0.20
CA PHE A 85 6.09 -2.93 1.19
C PHE A 85 5.53 -2.19 2.39
N ALA A 86 4.58 -2.80 3.09
CA ALA A 86 4.00 -2.22 4.28
C ALA A 86 3.72 -3.30 5.33
N MET A 87 3.89 -2.93 6.59
CA MET A 87 3.58 -3.77 7.74
C MET A 87 2.82 -2.96 8.78
N SER A 88 1.73 -3.52 9.28
CA SER A 88 1.00 -2.96 10.41
C SER A 88 1.73 -3.27 11.70
N GLN A 89 1.84 -2.30 12.61
CA GLN A 89 2.25 -2.57 13.98
C GLN A 89 1.20 -3.45 14.68
N PRO A 90 1.54 -4.68 15.13
CA PRO A 90 0.61 -5.52 15.87
C PRO A 90 0.12 -4.81 17.13
N ASN A 91 -1.20 -4.81 17.36
CA ASN A 91 -1.84 -4.14 18.50
C ASN A 91 -1.54 -2.63 18.62
N GLY A 92 -1.07 -2.01 17.54
CA GLY A 92 -0.72 -0.59 17.50
C GLY A 92 -1.39 0.12 16.33
N THR A 93 -1.12 1.42 16.24
CA THR A 93 -1.72 2.29 15.22
C THR A 93 -0.74 2.72 14.15
N ALA A 94 0.56 2.42 14.30
CA ALA A 94 1.59 2.79 13.34
C ALA A 94 1.70 1.81 12.17
N MET A 95 2.29 2.29 11.07
CA MET A 95 2.64 1.52 9.88
C MET A 95 4.14 1.65 9.60
N ALA A 96 4.81 0.55 9.33
CA ALA A 96 6.12 0.55 8.68
C ALA A 96 5.90 0.50 7.17
N ILE A 97 6.48 1.44 6.42
CA ILE A 97 6.33 1.56 4.97
C ILE A 97 7.71 1.64 4.33
N GLY A 98 8.07 0.61 3.60
CA GLY A 98 9.30 0.51 2.84
C GLY A 98 9.09 0.91 1.38
N VAL A 99 9.98 1.72 0.84
CA VAL A 99 9.91 2.20 -0.55
C VAL A 99 11.22 1.97 -1.28
N GLY A 100 11.11 1.48 -2.52
CA GLY A 100 12.17 0.99 -3.42
C GLY A 100 13.08 2.03 -4.01
N GLY A 101 14.28 1.68 -4.47
CA GLY A 101 15.05 2.56 -5.36
C GLY A 101 14.54 2.56 -6.81
N ALA A 102 15.24 3.27 -7.69
CA ALA A 102 15.05 3.19 -9.15
C ALA A 102 15.56 1.89 -9.76
N ASP A 103 16.49 1.25 -9.06
CA ASP A 103 16.96 -0.08 -9.39
C ASP A 103 15.84 -1.08 -9.09
N ARG A 104 15.33 -1.74 -10.14
CA ARG A 104 14.30 -2.79 -10.03
C ARG A 104 14.82 -4.08 -9.35
N SER A 105 15.87 -3.96 -8.54
CA SER A 105 16.54 -5.03 -7.80
C SER A 105 15.67 -5.59 -6.66
N GLY A 106 14.57 -4.91 -6.33
CA GLY A 106 13.73 -5.22 -5.17
C GLY A 106 14.27 -4.60 -3.86
N ALA A 107 15.40 -3.89 -3.92
CA ALA A 107 15.93 -3.16 -2.79
C ALA A 107 15.06 -1.93 -2.46
N LEU A 108 14.90 -1.68 -1.17
CA LEU A 108 14.33 -0.48 -0.60
C LEU A 108 15.45 0.52 -0.33
N ASP A 109 15.20 1.80 -0.61
CA ASP A 109 16.12 2.88 -0.28
C ASP A 109 15.59 3.76 0.87
N GLN A 110 14.32 3.54 1.26
CA GLN A 110 13.63 4.27 2.31
C GLN A 110 12.79 3.34 3.18
N LEU A 111 12.80 3.60 4.49
CA LEU A 111 11.85 3.01 5.44
C LEU A 111 11.26 4.12 6.31
N TRP A 112 9.94 4.15 6.39
CA TRP A 112 9.17 5.13 7.15
C TRP A 112 8.37 4.44 8.24
N ILE A 113 8.34 5.04 9.43
CA ILE A 113 7.36 4.73 10.47
C ILE A 113 6.33 5.85 10.49
N VAL A 114 5.08 5.52 10.18
CA VAL A 114 3.99 6.49 10.04
C VAL A 114 2.94 6.23 11.11
N ALA A 115 2.68 7.23 11.95
CA ALA A 115 1.65 7.21 12.97
C ALA A 115 0.25 7.45 12.37
N ALA A 116 -0.79 7.26 13.17
CA ALA A 116 -2.18 7.37 12.70
C ALA A 116 -2.62 8.79 12.32
N ASP A 117 -1.98 9.80 12.90
CA ASP A 117 -2.20 11.20 12.59
C ASP A 117 -1.38 11.69 11.37
N GLY A 118 -0.57 10.81 10.77
CA GLY A 118 0.29 11.12 9.63
C GLY A 118 1.69 11.62 10.00
N GLN A 119 2.02 11.76 11.29
CA GLN A 119 3.40 12.00 11.70
C GLN A 119 4.27 10.84 11.23
N ALA A 120 5.33 11.15 10.49
CA ALA A 120 6.15 10.16 9.83
C ALA A 120 7.64 10.42 10.12
N THR A 121 8.34 9.36 10.49
CA THR A 121 9.80 9.39 10.67
C THR A 121 10.46 8.44 9.68
N GLN A 122 11.38 8.95 8.89
CA GLN A 122 12.24 8.12 8.06
C GLN A 122 13.33 7.49 8.91
N VAL A 123 13.31 6.17 9.06
CA VAL A 123 14.26 5.42 9.89
C VAL A 123 15.40 4.81 9.09
N VAL A 124 15.26 4.69 7.76
CA VAL A 124 16.34 4.27 6.85
C VAL A 124 16.45 5.23 5.67
N LYS A 125 17.69 5.63 5.38
CA LYS A 125 18.13 6.41 4.20
C LYS A 125 19.27 5.67 3.53
N GLY A 126 18.96 4.58 2.83
CA GLY A 126 19.96 3.67 2.31
C GLY A 126 19.38 2.30 1.98
N LEU A 127 20.24 1.43 1.43
CA LEU A 127 19.82 0.18 0.86
C LEU A 127 19.36 -0.83 1.93
N LEU A 128 18.15 -1.35 1.76
CA LEU A 128 17.48 -2.30 2.65
C LEU A 128 16.83 -3.40 1.80
N TYR A 129 17.15 -4.66 2.11
CA TYR A 129 16.44 -5.80 1.53
C TYR A 129 15.34 -6.23 2.50
N ALA A 130 14.07 -5.97 2.14
CA ALA A 130 12.95 -6.44 2.93
C ALA A 130 12.86 -7.98 2.88
N ALA A 131 13.10 -8.63 4.01
CA ALA A 131 12.91 -10.08 4.15
C ALA A 131 11.43 -10.49 4.34
N PHE A 132 10.51 -9.53 4.40
CA PHE A 132 9.07 -9.80 4.55
C PHE A 132 8.41 -9.93 3.18
N THR A 133 8.44 -11.13 2.62
CA THR A 133 7.59 -11.52 1.49
C THR A 133 6.16 -11.66 2.00
N GLY A 134 5.30 -10.73 1.59
CA GLY A 134 3.91 -10.66 2.06
C GLY A 134 3.10 -11.89 1.69
N ALA A 135 2.73 -12.69 2.69
CA ALA A 135 1.57 -13.57 2.66
C ALA A 135 1.12 -13.83 4.11
N PHE A 136 0.05 -13.16 4.53
CA PHE A 136 -0.91 -13.61 5.54
C PHE A 136 -2.23 -12.89 5.28
#